data_AF-A0A820Q8Z4-F1
#
_entry.id   AF-A0A820Q8Z4-F1
#
_cell.length_a   1.000
_cell.length_b   1.000
_cell.length_c   1.000
_cell.angle_alpha   90.00
_cell.angle_beta   90.00
_cell.angle_gamma   90.00
#
_symmetry.space_group_name_H-M   'P 1'
#
loop_
_entity.id
_entity.type
_entity.pdbx_description
1 polymer ?
#
loop_
_entity_poly.entity_id
_entity_poly.type
_entity_poly.pdbx_seq_one_letter_code
_entity_poly.pdbx_strand_id
1 'polypeptide(L)'
;MSLTNEQKKTVKSTVPILKESGKEITSMFYKQMFIAHPELLDLFNRTNQKIGTQPLALANTIYFAAENIDHLDVLTPQVKIIAHKHRAVTVLPEHYPIVGKYLLSAIKDFLGEKATPKILDAWEAAYGVIAKVFIDAEKELYDELGPDEHDKGFVPLTIIKKEEIACGPIVALTLERRDGGKMHNYQPGQYITLRIKKDGWFHNRHYSLIEPFDGKTYCVAIKDEVDHEPKGLVSNEIIDNYHVGDTILTSFPAGTFALIDDAKHHLFIAGGIGIAVLSSMILELHKRNKSNFATLIHCVATREHAAFVDQFRSILSENQYKLLCQGETLVKEDLQKVLTADSHIYICGSIPFMNTVEDYLAECGHPSSQIHIEVFQPTLSVIRDAVKDEAKTKSL
;
A
#
# COMPACT_ATOMS: atom_id res chain seq x y z
N MET A 1 -27.63 -9.41 2.00
CA MET A 1 -28.95 -8.73 1.96
C MET A 1 -28.73 -7.30 1.53
N SER A 2 -29.64 -6.71 0.76
CA SER A 2 -29.58 -5.29 0.38
C SER A 2 -30.14 -4.41 1.51
N LEU A 3 -29.59 -3.22 1.73
CA LEU A 3 -30.14 -2.26 2.69
C LEU A 3 -31.52 -1.77 2.24
N THR A 4 -32.42 -1.54 3.21
CA THR A 4 -33.69 -0.84 2.94
C THR A 4 -33.44 0.65 2.70
N ASN A 5 -34.37 1.31 2.00
CA ASN A 5 -34.30 2.77 1.79
C ASN A 5 -34.28 3.56 3.10
N GLU A 6 -34.94 3.05 4.13
CA GLU A 6 -34.94 3.66 5.46
C GLU A 6 -33.58 3.55 6.14
N GLN A 7 -32.95 2.36 6.11
CA GLN A 7 -31.59 2.15 6.64
C GLN A 7 -30.58 3.04 5.93
N LYS A 8 -30.64 3.11 4.58
CA LYS A 8 -29.77 4.00 3.78
C LYS A 8 -29.91 5.47 4.20
N LYS A 9 -31.15 5.95 4.38
CA LYS A 9 -31.41 7.33 4.82
C LYS A 9 -30.84 7.57 6.22
N THR A 10 -31.03 6.62 7.14
CA THR A 10 -30.49 6.72 8.50
C THR A 10 -28.97 6.76 8.51
N VAL A 11 -28.30 5.87 7.78
CA VAL A 11 -26.84 5.87 7.63
C VAL A 11 -26.37 7.22 7.10
N LYS A 12 -26.87 7.66 5.94
CA LYS A 12 -26.46 8.94 5.33
C LYS A 12 -26.65 10.14 6.26
N SER A 13 -27.75 10.17 7.02
CA SER A 13 -28.02 11.27 7.97
C SER A 13 -27.10 11.28 9.19
N THR A 14 -26.47 10.14 9.54
CA THR A 14 -25.64 9.99 10.74
C THR A 14 -24.14 9.95 10.44
N VAL A 15 -23.73 9.67 9.20
CA VAL A 15 -22.32 9.69 8.77
C VAL A 15 -21.60 10.99 9.13
N PRO A 16 -22.15 12.21 8.87
CA PRO A 16 -21.41 13.45 9.17
C PRO A 16 -21.01 13.56 10.64
N ILE A 17 -21.91 13.21 11.55
CA ILE A 17 -21.67 13.24 13.00
C ILE A 17 -20.58 12.24 13.39
N LEU A 18 -20.62 11.03 12.86
CA LEU A 18 -19.62 10.00 13.18
C LEU A 18 -18.24 10.31 12.56
N LYS A 19 -18.22 10.98 11.39
CA LYS A 19 -17.00 11.40 10.71
C LYS A 19 -16.25 12.48 11.49
N GLU A 20 -16.96 13.49 12.02
CA GLU A 20 -16.38 14.52 12.90
C GLU A 20 -15.73 13.91 14.15
N SER A 21 -16.28 12.82 14.66
CA SER A 21 -15.79 12.12 15.86
C SER A 21 -15.00 10.84 15.56
N GLY A 22 -14.55 10.66 14.32
CA GLY A 22 -13.92 9.41 13.87
C GLY A 22 -12.72 8.97 14.70
N LYS A 23 -11.90 9.92 15.18
CA LYS A 23 -10.73 9.63 16.02
C LYS A 23 -11.10 9.04 17.39
N GLU A 24 -12.17 9.52 18.01
CA GLU A 24 -12.62 9.05 19.32
C GLU A 24 -13.25 7.67 19.22
N ILE A 25 -14.17 7.48 18.26
CA ILE A 25 -14.82 6.20 17.99
C ILE A 25 -13.80 5.12 17.66
N THR A 26 -12.83 5.42 16.79
CA THR A 26 -11.78 4.46 16.44
C THR A 26 -10.90 4.10 17.62
N SER A 27 -10.53 5.07 18.47
CA SER A 27 -9.75 4.81 19.68
C SER A 27 -10.48 3.85 20.64
N MET A 28 -11.79 4.04 20.83
CA MET A 28 -12.64 3.14 21.63
C MET A 28 -12.72 1.76 20.99
N PHE A 29 -12.99 1.70 19.69
CA PHE A 29 -13.06 0.46 18.90
C PHE A 29 -11.79 -0.39 19.05
N TYR A 30 -10.61 0.16 18.76
CA TYR A 30 -9.35 -0.59 18.83
C TYR A 30 -9.03 -1.04 20.25
N LYS A 31 -9.28 -0.18 21.25
CA LYS A 31 -9.06 -0.52 22.65
C LYS A 31 -9.92 -1.72 23.06
N GLN A 32 -11.22 -1.67 22.77
CA GLN A 32 -12.15 -2.76 23.14
C GLN A 32 -11.81 -4.04 22.36
N MET A 33 -11.53 -3.93 21.06
CA MET A 33 -11.22 -5.08 20.20
C MET A 33 -9.94 -5.79 20.66
N PHE A 34 -8.83 -5.08 20.90
CA PHE A 34 -7.57 -5.73 21.28
C PHE A 34 -7.55 -6.27 22.72
N ILE A 35 -8.40 -5.75 23.61
CA ILE A 35 -8.59 -6.35 24.93
C ILE A 35 -9.25 -7.71 24.80
N ALA A 36 -10.27 -7.82 23.95
CA ALA A 36 -11.04 -9.05 23.79
C ALA A 36 -10.42 -10.05 22.81
N HIS A 37 -9.67 -9.55 21.83
CA HIS A 37 -9.03 -10.29 20.75
C HIS A 37 -7.55 -9.88 20.61
N PRO A 38 -6.71 -10.17 21.62
CA PRO A 38 -5.29 -9.82 21.59
C PRO A 38 -4.55 -10.48 20.42
N GLU A 39 -5.00 -11.65 19.94
CA GLU A 39 -4.45 -12.35 18.78
C GLU A 39 -4.44 -11.50 17.49
N LEU A 40 -5.36 -10.55 17.35
CA LEU A 40 -5.38 -9.66 16.18
C LEU A 40 -4.16 -8.74 16.11
N LEU A 41 -3.44 -8.52 17.21
CA LEU A 41 -2.20 -7.74 17.22
C LEU A 41 -1.13 -8.30 16.28
N ASP A 42 -1.20 -9.59 15.92
CA ASP A 42 -0.32 -10.22 14.92
C ASP A 42 -0.61 -9.77 13.48
N LEU A 43 -1.79 -9.20 13.22
CA LEU A 43 -2.19 -8.69 11.91
C LEU A 43 -1.95 -7.17 11.79
N PHE A 44 -2.08 -6.44 12.90
CA PHE A 44 -2.01 -4.98 12.91
C PHE A 44 -0.59 -4.43 13.09
N ASN A 45 -0.28 -3.34 12.42
CA ASN A 45 1.00 -2.65 12.61
C ASN A 45 0.99 -1.83 13.90
N ARG A 46 1.64 -2.33 14.94
CA ARG A 46 1.72 -1.68 16.27
C ARG A 46 2.31 -0.27 16.24
N THR A 47 3.23 0.03 15.33
CA THR A 47 3.78 1.39 15.16
C THR A 47 2.68 2.34 14.69
N ASN A 48 1.89 1.94 13.69
CA ASN A 48 0.78 2.75 13.18
C ASN A 48 -0.36 2.87 14.21
N GLN A 49 -0.54 1.89 15.09
CA GLN A 49 -1.48 1.98 16.22
C GLN A 49 -1.03 3.03 17.25
N LYS A 50 0.27 3.06 17.59
CA LYS A 50 0.82 4.08 18.51
C LYS A 50 0.73 5.49 17.92
N ILE A 51 0.95 5.65 16.61
CA ILE A 51 0.95 6.95 15.92
C ILE A 51 -0.47 7.39 15.53
N GLY A 52 -1.43 6.45 15.44
CA GLY A 52 -2.85 6.74 15.18
C GLY A 52 -3.23 6.87 13.70
N THR A 53 -2.32 6.59 12.76
CA THR A 53 -2.56 6.69 11.30
C THR A 53 -3.47 5.57 10.76
N GLN A 54 -3.30 4.34 11.24
CA GLN A 54 -4.12 3.20 10.81
C GLN A 54 -5.56 3.27 11.34
N PRO A 55 -5.82 3.70 12.59
CA PRO A 55 -7.18 3.88 13.07
C PRO A 55 -8.04 4.80 12.22
N LEU A 56 -7.48 5.92 11.77
CA LEU A 56 -8.18 6.89 10.93
C LEU A 56 -8.50 6.34 9.54
N ALA A 57 -7.59 5.57 8.94
CA ALA A 57 -7.75 4.98 7.62
C ALA A 57 -8.96 4.02 7.55
N LEU A 58 -9.13 3.14 8.54
CA LEU A 58 -10.27 2.22 8.59
C LEU A 58 -11.60 2.98 8.69
N ALA A 59 -11.71 3.94 9.62
CA ALA A 59 -12.93 4.73 9.78
C ALA A 59 -13.28 5.52 8.52
N ASN A 60 -12.29 6.18 7.90
CA ASN A 60 -12.51 6.93 6.67
C ASN A 60 -13.03 6.02 5.54
N THR A 61 -12.56 4.77 5.44
CA THR A 61 -13.08 3.79 4.47
C THR A 61 -14.56 3.53 4.69
N ILE A 62 -14.93 3.26 5.95
CA ILE A 62 -16.30 2.90 6.31
C ILE A 62 -17.24 4.09 6.12
N TYR A 63 -16.80 5.29 6.50
CA TYR A 63 -17.57 6.52 6.30
C TYR A 63 -17.72 6.87 4.83
N PHE A 64 -16.65 6.76 4.03
CA PHE A 64 -16.72 6.97 2.59
C PHE A 64 -17.65 5.97 1.90
N ALA A 65 -17.61 4.70 2.32
CA ALA A 65 -18.53 3.69 1.83
C ALA A 65 -19.98 3.96 2.25
N ALA A 66 -20.19 4.45 3.47
CA ALA A 66 -21.50 4.83 3.98
C ALA A 66 -22.08 6.08 3.28
N GLU A 67 -21.25 7.06 2.91
CA GLU A 67 -21.65 8.21 2.07
C GLU A 67 -22.14 7.74 0.69
N ASN A 68 -21.50 6.69 0.15
CA ASN A 68 -21.77 6.13 -1.19
C ASN A 68 -22.58 4.83 -1.16
N ILE A 69 -23.36 4.57 -0.10
CA ILE A 69 -24.04 3.28 0.12
C ILE A 69 -25.07 2.88 -0.96
N ASP A 70 -25.47 3.82 -1.84
CA ASP A 70 -26.31 3.53 -2.99
C ASP A 70 -25.54 3.03 -4.22
N HIS A 71 -24.25 3.35 -4.30
CA HIS A 71 -23.37 3.11 -5.44
C HIS A 71 -22.00 2.66 -4.92
N LEU A 72 -21.94 1.48 -4.30
CA LEU A 72 -20.68 0.95 -3.78
C LEU A 72 -19.67 0.60 -4.89
N ASP A 73 -20.12 0.51 -6.14
CA ASP A 73 -19.28 0.30 -7.32
C ASP A 73 -18.24 1.40 -7.51
N VAL A 74 -18.51 2.63 -7.05
CA VAL A 74 -17.53 3.74 -7.08
C VAL A 74 -16.32 3.47 -6.20
N LEU A 75 -16.43 2.54 -5.24
CA LEU A 75 -15.36 2.15 -4.34
C LEU A 75 -14.46 1.06 -4.92
N THR A 76 -14.81 0.49 -6.07
CA THR A 76 -14.11 -0.66 -6.64
C THR A 76 -12.59 -0.48 -6.69
N PRO A 77 -12.05 0.67 -7.15
CA PRO A 77 -10.60 0.89 -7.15
C PRO A 77 -9.97 0.81 -5.75
N GLN A 78 -10.60 1.45 -4.75
CA GLN A 78 -10.12 1.48 -3.37
C GLN A 78 -10.27 0.11 -2.69
N VAL A 79 -11.38 -0.58 -2.95
CA VAL A 79 -11.62 -1.96 -2.47
C VAL A 79 -10.51 -2.87 -2.96
N LYS A 80 -10.14 -2.81 -4.24
CA LYS A 80 -9.05 -3.64 -4.79
C LYS A 80 -7.72 -3.38 -4.09
N ILE A 81 -7.34 -2.11 -3.91
CA ILE A 81 -6.09 -1.73 -3.23
C ILE A 81 -6.04 -2.31 -1.81
N ILE A 82 -7.13 -2.18 -1.06
CA ILE A 82 -7.23 -2.66 0.33
C ILE A 82 -7.33 -4.19 0.38
N ALA A 83 -8.08 -4.83 -0.52
CA ALA A 83 -8.20 -6.29 -0.61
C ALA A 83 -6.83 -6.95 -0.82
N HIS A 84 -5.97 -6.37 -1.67
CA HIS A 84 -4.58 -6.83 -1.81
C HIS A 84 -3.81 -6.73 -0.48
N LYS A 85 -3.94 -5.62 0.26
CA LYS A 85 -3.29 -5.45 1.57
C LYS A 85 -3.82 -6.45 2.59
N HIS A 86 -5.14 -6.65 2.63
CA HIS A 86 -5.83 -7.60 3.50
C HIS A 86 -5.38 -9.04 3.24
N ARG A 87 -5.37 -9.47 1.97
CA ARG A 87 -4.87 -10.80 1.59
C ARG A 87 -3.40 -10.96 1.95
N ALA A 88 -2.57 -9.94 1.69
CA ALA A 88 -1.13 -9.99 2.00
C ALA A 88 -0.81 -10.09 3.50
N VAL A 89 -1.76 -9.73 4.38
CA VAL A 89 -1.63 -9.91 5.84
C VAL A 89 -2.58 -10.96 6.40
N THR A 90 -3.14 -11.84 5.55
CA THR A 90 -4.00 -12.96 5.95
C THR A 90 -5.28 -12.53 6.69
N VAL A 91 -5.98 -11.49 6.22
CA VAL A 91 -7.34 -11.18 6.68
C VAL A 91 -8.30 -12.23 6.14
N LEU A 92 -9.18 -12.74 6.99
CA LEU A 92 -10.12 -13.81 6.71
C LEU A 92 -11.57 -13.36 6.97
N PRO A 93 -12.59 -14.02 6.38
CA PRO A 93 -13.99 -13.69 6.58
C PRO A 93 -14.42 -13.64 8.06
N GLU A 94 -13.87 -14.52 8.90
CA GLU A 94 -14.13 -14.56 10.35
C GLU A 94 -13.64 -13.33 11.12
N HIS A 95 -12.72 -12.54 10.57
CA HIS A 95 -12.27 -11.29 11.20
C HIS A 95 -13.31 -10.17 11.08
N TYR A 96 -14.16 -10.19 10.05
CA TYR A 96 -15.17 -9.13 9.81
C TYR A 96 -16.23 -9.05 10.92
N PRO A 97 -16.88 -10.15 11.35
CA PRO A 97 -17.81 -10.10 12.48
C PRO A 97 -17.21 -9.51 13.76
N ILE A 98 -15.91 -9.76 14.02
CA ILE A 98 -15.20 -9.20 15.16
C ILE A 98 -15.11 -7.67 15.02
N VAL A 99 -14.61 -7.19 13.89
CA VAL A 99 -14.49 -5.74 13.61
C VAL A 99 -15.85 -5.05 13.70
N GLY A 100 -16.88 -5.61 13.06
CA GLY A 100 -18.24 -5.07 13.08
C GLY A 100 -18.80 -4.94 14.50
N LYS A 101 -18.65 -5.97 15.33
CA LYS A 101 -19.10 -5.96 16.73
C LYS A 101 -18.50 -4.80 17.52
N TYR A 102 -17.18 -4.63 17.50
CA TYR A 102 -16.52 -3.60 18.31
C TYR A 102 -16.69 -2.21 17.72
N LEU A 103 -16.83 -2.07 16.39
CA LEU A 103 -17.14 -0.79 15.77
C LEU A 103 -18.54 -0.30 16.17
N LEU A 104 -19.55 -1.16 16.08
CA LEU A 104 -20.92 -0.83 16.47
C LEU A 104 -21.02 -0.57 17.98
N SER A 105 -20.27 -1.31 18.80
CA SER A 105 -20.15 -1.04 20.24
C SER A 105 -19.57 0.34 20.50
N ALA A 106 -18.48 0.71 19.81
CA ALA A 106 -17.87 2.03 19.94
C ALA A 106 -18.79 3.17 19.49
N ILE A 107 -19.53 2.99 18.38
CA ILE A 107 -20.54 3.95 17.92
C ILE A 107 -21.66 4.10 18.96
N LYS A 108 -22.14 2.99 19.53
CA LYS A 108 -23.17 2.99 20.57
C LYS A 108 -22.71 3.75 21.81
N ASP A 109 -21.52 3.43 22.33
CA ASP A 109 -20.96 4.05 23.51
C ASP A 109 -20.73 5.55 23.29
N PHE A 110 -20.25 5.94 22.10
CA PHE A 110 -20.02 7.33 21.73
C PHE A 110 -21.32 8.14 21.61
N LEU A 111 -22.35 7.59 20.95
CA LEU A 111 -23.64 8.27 20.78
C LEU A 111 -24.49 8.27 22.07
N GLY A 112 -24.22 7.37 23.01
CA GLY A 112 -24.96 7.25 24.27
C GLY A 112 -26.46 7.04 24.02
N GLU A 113 -27.31 7.85 24.65
CA GLU A 113 -28.77 7.79 24.47
C GLU A 113 -29.23 8.07 23.03
N LYS A 114 -28.39 8.74 22.21
CA LYS A 114 -28.69 8.99 20.79
C LYS A 114 -28.51 7.74 19.94
N ALA A 115 -27.89 6.68 20.45
CA ALA A 115 -27.70 5.39 19.78
C ALA A 115 -29.02 4.58 19.72
N THR A 116 -30.04 5.12 19.06
CA THR A 116 -31.35 4.44 18.97
C THR A 116 -31.21 3.07 18.30
N PRO A 117 -32.07 2.08 18.63
CA PRO A 117 -32.05 0.76 17.98
C PRO A 117 -32.10 0.85 16.45
N LYS A 118 -32.84 1.83 15.92
CA LYS A 118 -32.92 2.11 14.49
C LYS A 118 -31.58 2.52 13.87
N ILE A 119 -30.79 3.35 14.56
CA ILE A 119 -29.47 3.78 14.09
C ILE A 119 -28.52 2.57 14.09
N LEU A 120 -28.51 1.81 15.18
CA LEU A 120 -27.62 0.64 15.31
C LEU A 120 -27.94 -0.44 14.26
N ASP A 121 -29.22 -0.77 14.04
CA ASP A 121 -29.66 -1.70 13.00
C ASP A 121 -29.23 -1.23 11.60
N ALA A 122 -29.40 0.06 11.30
CA ALA A 122 -29.00 0.61 10.00
C ALA A 122 -27.49 0.53 9.77
N TRP A 123 -26.68 0.80 10.81
CA TRP A 123 -25.22 0.70 10.73
C TRP A 123 -24.73 -0.75 10.68
N GLU A 124 -25.40 -1.67 11.37
CA GLU A 124 -25.11 -3.10 11.28
C GLU A 124 -25.36 -3.62 9.86
N ALA A 125 -26.51 -3.28 9.28
CA ALA A 125 -26.83 -3.62 7.90
C ALA A 125 -25.84 -3.00 6.89
N ALA A 126 -25.47 -1.73 7.09
CA ALA A 126 -24.47 -1.06 6.25
C ALA A 126 -23.10 -1.73 6.33
N TYR A 127 -22.63 -2.02 7.55
CA TYR A 127 -21.37 -2.72 7.77
C TYR A 127 -21.38 -4.08 7.08
N GLY A 128 -22.46 -4.86 7.22
CA GLY A 128 -22.56 -6.19 6.61
C GLY A 128 -22.45 -6.15 5.08
N VAL A 129 -23.03 -5.14 4.42
CA VAL A 129 -22.90 -4.99 2.96
C VAL A 129 -21.50 -4.56 2.56
N ILE A 130 -20.89 -3.60 3.27
CA ILE A 130 -19.52 -3.16 3.00
C ILE A 130 -18.54 -4.33 3.21
N ALA A 131 -18.65 -5.04 4.34
CA ALA A 131 -17.84 -6.21 4.66
C ALA A 131 -17.95 -7.28 3.56
N LYS A 132 -19.16 -7.54 3.05
CA LYS A 132 -19.34 -8.50 1.96
C LYS A 132 -18.57 -8.12 0.69
N VAL A 133 -18.55 -6.84 0.32
CA VAL A 133 -17.78 -6.36 -0.85
C VAL A 133 -16.29 -6.68 -0.70
N PHE A 134 -15.71 -6.45 0.48
CA PHE A 134 -14.31 -6.79 0.73
C PHE A 134 -14.06 -8.30 0.79
N ILE A 135 -14.93 -9.07 1.47
CA ILE A 135 -14.83 -10.52 1.56
C ILE A 135 -14.86 -11.16 0.16
N ASP A 136 -15.77 -10.71 -0.70
CA ASP A 136 -15.90 -11.25 -2.06
C ASP A 136 -14.64 -10.90 -2.89
N ALA A 137 -14.13 -9.65 -2.81
CA ALA A 137 -12.92 -9.24 -3.50
C ALA A 137 -11.65 -9.96 -2.99
N GLU A 138 -11.54 -10.17 -1.68
CA GLU A 138 -10.42 -10.92 -1.07
C GLU A 138 -10.47 -12.39 -1.45
N LYS A 139 -11.67 -12.97 -1.52
CA LYS A 139 -11.85 -14.35 -1.96
C LYS A 139 -11.28 -14.57 -3.35
N GLU A 140 -11.52 -13.67 -4.29
CA GLU A 140 -10.94 -13.74 -5.64
C GLU A 140 -9.41 -13.79 -5.58
N LEU A 141 -8.79 -12.92 -4.76
CA LEU A 141 -7.33 -12.87 -4.59
C LEU A 141 -6.75 -14.10 -3.89
N TYR A 142 -7.49 -14.75 -3.01
CA TYR A 142 -7.08 -16.03 -2.42
C TYR A 142 -7.23 -17.19 -3.41
N ASP A 143 -8.29 -17.18 -4.23
CA ASP A 143 -8.51 -18.21 -5.25
C ASP A 143 -7.43 -18.15 -6.35
N GLU A 144 -6.89 -16.97 -6.65
CA GLU A 144 -5.74 -16.78 -7.57
C GLU A 144 -4.47 -17.52 -7.14
N LEU A 145 -4.28 -17.75 -5.83
CA LEU A 145 -3.16 -18.53 -5.30
C LEU A 145 -3.34 -20.04 -5.51
N GLY A 146 -4.50 -20.46 -6.04
CA GLY A 146 -4.80 -21.85 -6.33
C GLY A 146 -5.30 -22.64 -5.11
N PRO A 147 -5.35 -23.98 -5.25
CA PRO A 147 -6.04 -24.85 -4.28
C PRO A 147 -5.21 -25.20 -3.04
N ASP A 148 -3.91 -24.86 -3.01
CA ASP A 148 -3.06 -25.19 -1.86
C ASP A 148 -3.36 -24.23 -0.69
N GLU A 149 -3.99 -24.74 0.35
CA GLU A 149 -4.30 -23.95 1.55
C GLU A 149 -3.03 -23.44 2.26
N HIS A 150 -1.88 -24.10 2.08
CA HIS A 150 -0.62 -23.60 2.63
C HIS A 150 -0.21 -22.27 2.00
N ASP A 151 -0.54 -22.08 0.72
CA ASP A 151 -0.19 -20.87 -0.03
C ASP A 151 -1.07 -19.67 0.32
N LYS A 152 -2.23 -19.90 0.97
CA LYS A 152 -3.12 -18.83 1.44
C LYS A 152 -2.63 -18.14 2.71
N GLY A 153 -1.55 -18.64 3.32
CA GLY A 153 -0.92 -18.08 4.51
C GLY A 153 0.42 -17.40 4.24
N PHE A 154 1.23 -17.32 5.29
CA PHE A 154 2.65 -17.01 5.16
C PHE A 154 3.43 -18.31 4.98
N VAL A 155 4.24 -18.38 3.93
CA VAL A 155 5.12 -19.52 3.64
C VAL A 155 6.56 -19.22 4.06
N PRO A 156 7.32 -20.22 4.52
CA PRO A 156 8.73 -20.05 4.83
C PRO A 156 9.57 -19.91 3.55
N LEU A 157 10.23 -18.77 3.36
CA LEU A 157 11.23 -18.59 2.31
C LEU A 157 12.63 -18.46 2.91
N THR A 158 13.62 -19.07 2.28
CA THR A 158 15.02 -19.02 2.71
C THR A 158 15.73 -17.84 2.06
N ILE A 159 16.49 -17.09 2.85
CA ILE A 159 17.38 -16.04 2.37
C ILE A 159 18.58 -16.71 1.70
N ILE A 160 18.69 -16.58 0.38
CA ILE A 160 19.81 -17.16 -0.38
C ILE A 160 20.90 -16.13 -0.68
N LYS A 161 20.56 -14.83 -0.58
CA LYS A 161 21.47 -13.72 -0.80
C LYS A 161 21.07 -12.52 0.06
N LYS A 162 22.05 -11.82 0.61
CA LYS A 162 21.90 -10.58 1.39
C LYS A 162 23.04 -9.64 1.03
N GLU A 163 22.72 -8.46 0.52
CA GLU A 163 23.71 -7.51 -0.02
C GLU A 163 23.36 -6.08 0.34
N GLU A 164 24.34 -5.30 0.78
CA GLU A 164 24.17 -3.85 0.90
C GLU A 164 24.27 -3.21 -0.48
N ILE A 165 23.26 -2.44 -0.87
CA ILE A 165 23.13 -1.83 -2.21
C ILE A 165 23.24 -0.30 -2.19
N ALA A 166 23.16 0.34 -1.02
CA ALA A 166 23.36 1.77 -0.80
C ALA A 166 23.49 2.10 0.70
N CYS A 167 24.01 3.29 1.03
CA CYS A 167 24.17 3.77 2.41
C CYS A 167 22.83 4.13 3.09
N GLY A 168 22.87 4.20 4.43
CA GLY A 168 21.69 4.39 5.28
C GLY A 168 21.01 3.08 5.67
N PRO A 169 21.81 2.01 5.88
CA PRO A 169 22.02 0.95 4.89
C PRO A 169 20.73 0.48 4.21
N ILE A 170 20.78 0.33 2.89
CA ILE A 170 19.75 -0.33 2.09
C ILE A 170 20.27 -1.72 1.74
N VAL A 171 19.56 -2.76 2.18
CA VAL A 171 19.94 -4.16 2.00
C VAL A 171 18.95 -4.86 1.06
N ALA A 172 19.47 -5.48 0.01
CA ALA A 172 18.72 -6.38 -0.84
C ALA A 172 18.71 -7.81 -0.26
N LEU A 173 17.54 -8.45 -0.25
CA LEU A 173 17.37 -9.87 0.10
C LEU A 173 16.81 -10.63 -1.09
N THR A 174 17.45 -11.74 -1.45
CA THR A 174 16.89 -12.72 -2.40
C THR A 174 16.36 -13.92 -1.63
N LEU A 175 15.10 -14.25 -1.88
CA LEU A 175 14.33 -15.26 -1.17
C LEU A 175 13.94 -16.39 -2.12
N GLU A 176 14.11 -17.63 -1.67
CA GLU A 176 13.77 -18.85 -2.42
C GLU A 176 12.88 -19.75 -1.57
N ARG A 177 11.93 -20.43 -2.22
CA ARG A 177 11.08 -21.46 -1.59
C ARG A 177 11.78 -22.82 -1.60
N ARG A 178 11.89 -23.47 -0.44
CA ARG A 178 12.61 -24.76 -0.26
C ARG A 178 11.76 -25.92 0.25
N ASP A 179 10.46 -25.72 0.44
CA ASP A 179 9.51 -26.74 0.86
C ASP A 179 8.96 -27.60 -0.31
N GLY A 180 9.42 -27.36 -1.54
CA GLY A 180 8.95 -28.03 -2.75
C GLY A 180 7.70 -27.42 -3.39
N GLY A 181 7.10 -26.40 -2.78
CA GLY A 181 5.98 -25.66 -3.35
C GLY A 181 6.42 -24.70 -4.45
N LYS A 182 5.45 -24.16 -5.19
CA LYS A 182 5.71 -23.25 -6.31
C LYS A 182 5.84 -21.80 -5.83
N MET A 183 6.64 -21.02 -6.55
CA MET A 183 6.64 -19.57 -6.42
C MET A 183 5.60 -18.99 -7.38
N HIS A 184 4.80 -18.05 -6.90
CA HIS A 184 3.76 -17.37 -7.68
C HIS A 184 4.37 -16.22 -8.47
N ASN A 185 3.95 -16.09 -9.73
CA ASN A 185 4.39 -14.97 -10.56
C ASN A 185 3.78 -13.64 -10.07
N TYR A 186 4.38 -12.52 -10.46
CA TYR A 186 3.93 -11.19 -10.10
C TYR A 186 4.14 -10.17 -11.23
N GLN A 187 3.41 -9.06 -11.12
CA GLN A 187 3.62 -7.90 -11.97
C GLN A 187 4.65 -6.95 -11.33
N PRO A 188 5.54 -6.35 -12.12
CA PRO A 188 6.44 -5.31 -11.62
C PRO A 188 5.67 -4.18 -10.94
N GLY A 189 6.12 -3.79 -9.75
CA GLY A 189 5.43 -2.84 -8.86
C GLY A 189 4.66 -3.48 -7.71
N GLN A 190 4.41 -4.80 -7.75
CA GLN A 190 3.85 -5.53 -6.62
C GLN A 190 4.86 -5.69 -5.46
N TYR A 191 4.35 -6.06 -4.29
CA TYR A 191 5.11 -6.26 -3.07
C TYR A 191 4.83 -7.63 -2.45
N ILE A 192 5.73 -8.10 -1.60
CA ILE A 192 5.49 -9.21 -0.67
C ILE A 192 5.41 -8.67 0.76
N THR A 193 4.77 -9.42 1.66
CA THR A 193 4.79 -9.12 3.10
C THR A 193 5.77 -10.04 3.78
N LEU A 194 6.75 -9.45 4.47
CA LEU A 194 7.62 -10.19 5.38
C LEU A 194 7.03 -10.14 6.79
N ARG A 195 6.99 -11.30 7.44
CA ARG A 195 6.50 -11.48 8.81
C ARG A 195 7.65 -11.98 9.68
N ILE A 196 7.92 -11.25 10.76
CA ILE A 196 8.90 -11.63 11.78
C ILE A 196 8.21 -11.76 13.13
N LYS A 197 8.78 -12.56 14.03
CA LYS A 197 8.32 -12.66 15.41
C LYS A 197 9.28 -11.94 16.35
N LYS A 198 8.79 -10.95 17.10
CA LYS A 198 9.58 -10.19 18.08
C LYS A 198 8.71 -9.80 19.28
N ASP A 199 9.27 -9.94 20.48
CA ASP A 199 8.60 -9.67 21.76
C ASP A 199 7.27 -10.43 21.93
N GLY A 200 7.21 -11.66 21.42
CA GLY A 200 6.04 -12.54 21.51
C GLY A 200 4.97 -12.34 20.43
N TRP A 201 5.11 -11.31 19.58
CA TRP A 201 4.12 -10.95 18.56
C TRP A 201 4.69 -11.05 17.15
N PHE A 202 3.83 -11.30 16.17
CA PHE A 202 4.17 -11.16 14.77
C PHE A 202 4.09 -9.69 14.31
N HIS A 203 5.02 -9.31 13.45
CA HIS A 203 5.07 -7.99 12.82
C HIS A 203 5.18 -8.16 11.32
N ASN A 204 4.25 -7.53 10.59
CA ASN A 204 4.16 -7.62 9.13
C ASN A 204 4.63 -6.30 8.49
N ARG A 205 5.47 -6.37 7.45
CA ARG A 205 5.81 -5.22 6.60
C ARG A 205 5.82 -5.61 5.13
N HIS A 206 5.29 -4.71 4.30
CA HIS A 206 5.33 -4.85 2.85
C HIS A 206 6.67 -4.35 2.33
N TYR A 207 7.26 -5.09 1.39
CA TYR A 207 8.45 -4.68 0.67
C TYR A 207 8.23 -4.95 -0.82
N SER A 208 8.45 -3.91 -1.63
CA SER A 208 8.29 -3.99 -3.07
C SER A 208 9.30 -4.96 -3.69
N LEU A 209 8.83 -5.71 -4.68
CA LEU A 209 9.69 -6.59 -5.46
C LEU A 209 10.54 -5.72 -6.40
N ILE A 210 11.85 -5.87 -6.32
CA ILE A 210 12.80 -4.95 -6.97
C ILE A 210 13.30 -5.43 -8.33
N GLU A 211 12.98 -6.67 -8.70
CA GLU A 211 13.33 -7.32 -9.97
C GLU A 211 12.10 -7.95 -10.62
N PRO A 212 12.08 -8.17 -11.95
CA PRO A 212 11.07 -9.01 -12.59
C PRO A 212 11.18 -10.46 -12.14
N PHE A 213 10.06 -11.18 -12.12
CA PHE A 213 10.09 -12.58 -11.72
C PHE A 213 10.96 -13.41 -12.67
N ASP A 214 11.88 -14.18 -12.09
CA ASP A 214 12.79 -15.09 -12.78
C ASP A 214 12.27 -16.54 -12.83
N GLY A 215 11.10 -16.80 -12.22
CA GLY A 215 10.50 -18.11 -12.08
C GLY A 215 10.86 -18.85 -10.79
N LYS A 216 11.72 -18.29 -9.94
CA LYS A 216 12.33 -19.00 -8.80
C LYS A 216 12.45 -18.18 -7.53
N THR A 217 12.73 -16.89 -7.62
CA THR A 217 13.13 -16.07 -6.48
C THR A 217 12.31 -14.79 -6.37
N TYR A 218 12.23 -14.26 -5.15
CA TYR A 218 11.75 -12.91 -4.88
C TYR A 218 12.92 -12.07 -4.36
N CYS A 219 13.05 -10.85 -4.87
CA CYS A 219 14.07 -9.92 -4.43
C CYS A 219 13.40 -8.65 -3.87
N VAL A 220 13.82 -8.21 -2.68
CA VAL A 220 13.32 -6.99 -2.03
C VAL A 220 14.45 -6.11 -1.52
N ALA A 221 14.26 -4.79 -1.47
CA ALA A 221 15.18 -3.85 -0.84
C ALA A 221 14.60 -3.31 0.47
N ILE A 222 15.38 -3.39 1.54
CA ILE A 222 15.02 -2.98 2.89
C ILE A 222 15.94 -1.85 3.30
N LYS A 223 15.38 -0.65 3.50
CA LYS A 223 16.10 0.48 4.07
C LYS A 223 16.05 0.40 5.60
N ASP A 224 17.18 0.71 6.24
CA ASP A 224 17.23 0.94 7.68
C ASP A 224 16.48 2.22 8.07
N GLU A 225 15.64 2.12 9.09
CA GLU A 225 14.79 3.22 9.58
C GLU A 225 15.24 3.63 10.99
N VAL A 226 16.56 3.80 11.18
CA VAL A 226 17.19 4.29 12.43
C VAL A 226 16.97 5.78 12.68
N ASP A 227 16.71 6.57 11.64
CA ASP A 227 16.55 8.03 11.73
C ASP A 227 15.16 8.46 12.20
N HIS A 228 14.26 7.50 12.45
CA HIS A 228 12.91 7.72 12.96
C HIS A 228 12.82 7.37 14.46
N GLU A 229 11.97 8.08 15.18
CA GLU A 229 11.63 7.78 16.57
C GLU A 229 10.14 7.40 16.70
N PRO A 230 9.81 6.15 17.13
CA PRO A 230 10.73 5.05 17.42
C PRO A 230 11.36 4.45 16.15
N LYS A 231 12.56 3.89 16.28
CA LYS A 231 13.26 3.18 15.20
C LYS A 231 12.41 2.09 14.56
N GLY A 232 12.65 1.80 13.28
CA GLY A 232 11.99 0.74 12.54
C GLY A 232 12.22 -0.64 13.16
N LEU A 233 11.17 -1.24 13.74
CA LEU A 233 11.30 -2.54 14.41
C LEU A 233 11.68 -3.67 13.42
N VAL A 234 11.01 -3.75 12.28
CA VAL A 234 11.12 -4.89 11.35
C VAL A 234 12.33 -4.76 10.41
N SER A 235 12.57 -3.57 9.86
CA SER A 235 13.75 -3.29 9.03
C SER A 235 15.03 -3.64 9.78
N ASN A 236 15.18 -3.14 11.00
CA ASN A 236 16.40 -3.27 11.77
C ASN A 236 16.57 -4.72 12.24
N GLU A 237 15.48 -5.40 12.62
CA GLU A 237 15.56 -6.83 12.96
C GLU A 237 16.05 -7.68 11.78
N ILE A 238 15.56 -7.42 10.58
CA ILE A 238 15.96 -8.19 9.38
C ILE A 238 17.41 -7.85 8.99
N ILE A 239 17.80 -6.58 9.07
CA ILE A 239 19.16 -6.15 8.74
C ILE A 239 20.19 -6.68 9.75
N ASP A 240 19.88 -6.68 11.04
CA ASP A 240 20.84 -7.02 12.08
C ASP A 240 20.91 -8.53 12.38
N ASN A 241 19.76 -9.25 12.32
CA ASN A 241 19.67 -10.60 12.89
C ASN A 241 19.39 -11.72 11.87
N TYR A 242 18.92 -11.40 10.66
CA TYR A 242 18.67 -12.42 9.62
C TYR A 242 19.87 -12.55 8.69
N HIS A 243 20.30 -13.78 8.41
CA HIS A 243 21.47 -14.09 7.62
C HIS A 243 21.12 -15.01 6.44
N VAL A 244 22.05 -15.15 5.50
CA VAL A 244 21.93 -16.13 4.42
C VAL A 244 21.81 -17.52 5.03
N GLY A 245 20.81 -18.29 4.59
CA GLY A 245 20.43 -19.60 5.13
C GLY A 245 19.24 -19.54 6.09
N ASP A 246 18.94 -18.39 6.69
CA ASP A 246 17.79 -18.24 7.57
C ASP A 246 16.48 -18.25 6.78
N THR A 247 15.39 -18.57 7.48
CA THR A 247 14.04 -18.61 6.92
C THR A 247 13.22 -17.45 7.45
N ILE A 248 12.47 -16.80 6.56
CA ILE A 248 11.55 -15.71 6.88
C ILE A 248 10.15 -16.02 6.35
N LEU A 249 9.13 -15.79 7.18
CA LEU A 249 7.74 -15.98 6.79
C LEU A 249 7.33 -14.89 5.80
N THR A 250 6.79 -15.30 4.66
CA THR A 250 6.53 -14.42 3.52
C THR A 250 5.14 -14.67 2.93
N SER A 251 4.36 -13.62 2.66
CA SER A 251 3.15 -13.74 1.85
C SER A 251 3.50 -13.79 0.36
N PHE A 252 2.62 -14.37 -0.46
CA PHE A 252 2.77 -14.23 -1.91
C PHE A 252 2.54 -12.79 -2.41
N PRO A 253 3.06 -12.44 -3.60
CA PRO A 253 3.01 -11.08 -4.15
C PRO A 253 1.60 -10.51 -4.19
N ALA A 254 1.44 -9.22 -3.87
CA ALA A 254 0.18 -8.49 -3.86
C ALA A 254 0.40 -7.05 -4.33
N GLY A 255 -0.70 -6.34 -4.59
CA GLY A 255 -0.69 -4.93 -4.98
C GLY A 255 -1.24 -4.71 -6.38
N THR A 256 -1.69 -3.48 -6.63
CA THR A 256 -2.30 -3.04 -7.88
C THR A 256 -1.41 -2.08 -8.67
N PHE A 257 -0.31 -1.62 -8.08
CA PHE A 257 0.64 -0.71 -8.73
C PHE A 257 1.45 -1.47 -9.76
N ALA A 258 1.15 -1.25 -11.04
CA ALA A 258 1.71 -2.01 -12.15
C ALA A 258 1.90 -1.13 -13.38
N LEU A 259 2.77 -1.58 -14.29
CA LEU A 259 2.99 -0.93 -15.58
C LEU A 259 1.73 -0.96 -16.45
N ILE A 260 1.45 0.15 -17.11
CA ILE A 260 0.56 0.23 -18.27
C ILE A 260 1.35 -0.20 -19.51
N ASP A 261 1.02 -1.36 -20.07
CA ASP A 261 1.80 -2.05 -21.10
C ASP A 261 1.85 -1.33 -22.45
N ASP A 262 0.79 -0.60 -22.79
CA ASP A 262 0.58 0.11 -24.05
C ASP A 262 0.92 1.61 -23.97
N ALA A 263 1.42 2.08 -22.83
CA ALA A 263 1.89 3.46 -22.69
C ALA A 263 3.05 3.73 -23.65
N LYS A 264 3.01 4.89 -24.31
CA LYS A 264 4.03 5.31 -25.29
C LYS A 264 5.34 5.73 -24.64
N HIS A 265 5.28 6.15 -23.38
CA HIS A 265 6.43 6.51 -22.58
C HIS A 265 6.12 6.35 -21.08
N HIS A 266 7.12 5.95 -20.30
CA HIS A 266 7.04 5.74 -18.86
C HIS A 266 8.01 6.68 -18.17
N LEU A 267 7.49 7.62 -17.38
CA LEU A 267 8.28 8.52 -16.55
C LEU A 267 8.26 8.03 -15.09
N PHE A 268 9.40 7.63 -14.58
CA PHE A 268 9.59 7.16 -13.20
C PHE A 268 10.20 8.28 -12.36
N ILE A 269 9.57 8.63 -11.25
CA ILE A 269 10.02 9.68 -10.34
C ILE A 269 10.14 9.08 -8.93
N ALA A 270 11.37 8.85 -8.50
CA ALA A 270 11.69 8.20 -7.23
C ALA A 270 12.31 9.18 -6.24
N GLY A 271 11.77 9.22 -5.02
CA GLY A 271 12.40 9.86 -3.87
C GLY A 271 12.95 8.82 -2.89
N GLY A 272 14.27 8.79 -2.69
CA GLY A 272 14.92 7.85 -1.77
C GLY A 272 14.61 6.39 -2.09
N ILE A 273 14.22 5.62 -1.07
CA ILE A 273 13.90 4.18 -1.22
C ILE A 273 12.67 3.91 -2.10
N GLY A 274 11.90 4.94 -2.49
CA GLY A 274 10.84 4.80 -3.49
C GLY A 274 11.32 4.22 -4.83
N ILE A 275 12.63 4.29 -5.12
CA ILE A 275 13.24 3.63 -6.27
C ILE A 275 13.02 2.11 -6.30
N ALA A 276 12.85 1.46 -5.14
CA ALA A 276 12.70 0.01 -5.04
C ALA A 276 11.47 -0.53 -5.79
N VAL A 277 10.33 0.18 -5.73
CA VAL A 277 9.13 -0.27 -6.46
C VAL A 277 9.24 0.00 -7.96
N LEU A 278 9.94 1.07 -8.35
CA LEU A 278 10.12 1.46 -9.75
C LEU A 278 11.20 0.63 -10.44
N SER A 279 12.15 0.04 -9.69
CA SER A 279 13.24 -0.74 -10.27
C SER A 279 12.74 -1.97 -11.02
N SER A 280 11.79 -2.72 -10.46
CA SER A 280 11.24 -3.90 -11.16
C SER A 280 10.55 -3.49 -12.47
N MET A 281 9.86 -2.34 -12.49
CA MET A 281 9.20 -1.83 -13.69
C MET A 281 10.21 -1.48 -14.79
N ILE A 282 11.26 -0.73 -14.44
CA ILE A 282 12.31 -0.34 -15.39
C ILE A 282 13.06 -1.57 -15.92
N LEU A 283 13.38 -2.51 -15.04
CA LEU A 283 14.05 -3.76 -15.42
C LEU A 283 13.17 -4.65 -16.29
N GLU A 284 11.86 -4.67 -16.08
CA GLU A 284 10.93 -5.38 -16.96
C GLU A 284 10.88 -4.75 -18.35
N LEU A 285 10.83 -3.41 -18.44
CA LEU A 285 10.91 -2.71 -19.73
C LEU A 285 12.22 -3.04 -20.44
N HIS A 286 13.35 -3.08 -19.72
CA HIS A 286 14.62 -3.49 -20.30
C HIS A 286 14.60 -4.95 -20.80
N LYS A 287 14.10 -5.90 -20.00
CA LYS A 287 13.92 -7.32 -20.39
C LYS A 287 13.06 -7.47 -21.66
N ARG A 288 12.09 -6.58 -21.86
CA ARG A 288 11.23 -6.51 -23.07
C ARG A 288 11.85 -5.72 -24.23
N ASN A 289 13.11 -5.29 -24.15
CA ASN A 289 13.77 -4.39 -25.12
C ASN A 289 13.04 -3.06 -25.34
N LYS A 290 12.39 -2.55 -24.29
CA LYS A 290 11.60 -1.31 -24.27
C LYS A 290 12.20 -0.23 -23.34
N SER A 291 13.46 -0.36 -22.91
CA SER A 291 14.09 0.64 -22.04
C SER A 291 14.19 2.03 -22.67
N ASN A 292 14.16 2.14 -24.00
CA ASN A 292 14.10 3.42 -24.74
C ASN A 292 12.84 4.24 -24.48
N PHE A 293 11.78 3.62 -23.95
CA PHE A 293 10.52 4.29 -23.57
C PHE A 293 10.48 4.68 -22.10
N ALA A 294 11.55 4.46 -21.34
CA ALA A 294 11.63 4.80 -19.93
C ALA A 294 12.50 6.04 -19.71
N THR A 295 12.04 6.94 -18.84
CA THR A 295 12.85 7.99 -18.24
C THR A 295 12.76 7.88 -16.72
N LEU A 296 13.89 7.99 -16.03
CA LEU A 296 13.99 7.94 -14.57
C LEU A 296 14.55 9.26 -14.05
N ILE A 297 13.82 9.88 -13.12
CA ILE A 297 14.32 10.93 -12.23
C ILE A 297 14.42 10.35 -10.82
N HIS A 298 15.63 10.25 -10.29
CA HIS A 298 15.91 9.69 -8.98
C HIS A 298 16.48 10.78 -8.06
N CYS A 299 15.77 11.06 -6.98
CA CYS A 299 16.10 12.12 -6.04
C CYS A 299 16.56 11.51 -4.71
N VAL A 300 17.78 11.83 -4.28
CA VAL A 300 18.35 11.36 -3.01
C VAL A 300 19.14 12.47 -2.32
N ALA A 301 19.37 12.33 -1.02
CA ALA A 301 20.14 13.32 -0.26
C ALA A 301 21.60 13.42 -0.75
N THR A 302 22.27 12.27 -0.86
CA THR A 302 23.65 12.18 -1.35
C THR A 302 23.80 10.99 -2.28
N ARG A 303 24.89 10.96 -3.07
CA ARG A 303 25.13 9.93 -4.08
C ARG A 303 25.19 8.52 -3.50
N GLU A 304 25.64 8.40 -2.26
CA GLU A 304 25.81 7.15 -1.51
C GLU A 304 24.46 6.54 -1.10
N HIS A 305 23.40 7.34 -0.99
CA HIS A 305 22.04 6.87 -0.72
C HIS A 305 21.29 6.41 -1.98
N ALA A 306 21.88 6.60 -3.17
CA ALA A 306 21.27 6.20 -4.43
C ALA A 306 21.47 4.70 -4.67
N ALA A 307 20.41 3.92 -4.46
CA ALA A 307 20.38 2.51 -4.84
C ALA A 307 20.35 2.34 -6.39
N PHE A 308 20.89 1.22 -6.87
CA PHE A 308 20.79 0.76 -8.27
C PHE A 308 21.41 1.67 -9.35
N VAL A 309 22.24 2.65 -8.99
CA VAL A 309 22.71 3.65 -9.98
C VAL A 309 23.51 3.01 -11.12
N ASP A 310 24.43 2.10 -10.82
CA ASP A 310 25.25 1.47 -11.85
C ASP A 310 24.42 0.56 -12.74
N GLN A 311 23.43 -0.14 -12.17
CA GLN A 311 22.46 -0.94 -12.91
C GLN A 311 21.69 -0.06 -13.90
N PHE A 312 21.09 1.05 -13.46
CA PHE A 312 20.32 1.93 -14.35
C PHE A 312 21.18 2.62 -15.39
N ARG A 313 22.40 3.05 -15.06
CA ARG A 313 23.36 3.60 -16.04
C ARG A 313 23.77 2.59 -17.11
N SER A 314 23.66 1.29 -16.84
CA SER A 314 23.95 0.24 -17.83
C SER A 314 22.79 -0.02 -18.80
N ILE A 315 21.55 0.37 -18.47
CA ILE A 315 20.34 0.06 -19.26
C ILE A 315 19.58 1.29 -19.78
N LEU A 316 19.82 2.46 -19.20
CA LEU A 316 19.26 3.74 -19.61
C LEU A 316 20.39 4.64 -20.12
N SER A 317 20.11 5.41 -21.19
CA SER A 317 21.05 6.42 -21.67
C SER A 317 21.17 7.60 -20.70
N GLU A 318 22.21 8.42 -20.87
CA GLU A 318 22.46 9.60 -20.04
C GLU A 318 21.29 10.58 -20.00
N ASN A 319 20.55 10.72 -21.11
CA ASN A 319 19.36 11.58 -21.20
C ASN A 319 18.11 10.97 -20.56
N GLN A 320 18.10 9.65 -20.33
CA GLN A 320 16.96 8.93 -19.75
C GLN A 320 17.09 8.77 -18.23
N TYR A 321 18.30 8.87 -17.67
CA TYR A 321 18.50 8.73 -16.24
C TYR A 321 19.10 9.99 -15.62
N LYS A 322 18.24 10.75 -14.92
CA LYS A 322 18.63 11.92 -14.14
C LYS A 322 18.68 11.58 -12.66
N LEU A 323 19.89 11.61 -12.09
CA LEU A 323 20.11 11.51 -10.65
C LEU A 323 20.27 12.91 -10.06
N LEU A 324 19.37 13.30 -9.18
CA LEU A 324 19.41 14.54 -8.41
C LEU A 324 19.91 14.25 -6.99
N CYS A 325 21.02 14.86 -6.60
CA CYS A 325 21.60 14.65 -5.27
C CYS A 325 22.41 15.86 -4.79
N GLN A 326 22.98 15.80 -3.59
CA GLN A 326 23.87 16.84 -3.05
C GLN A 326 23.23 18.23 -2.98
N GLY A 327 21.97 18.29 -2.55
CA GLY A 327 21.21 19.53 -2.42
C GLY A 327 20.46 19.95 -3.68
N GLU A 328 20.63 19.23 -4.79
CA GLU A 328 19.72 19.37 -5.93
C GLU A 328 18.33 18.82 -5.58
N THR A 329 17.30 19.58 -5.92
CA THR A 329 15.91 19.18 -5.76
C THR A 329 15.22 19.15 -7.12
N LEU A 330 14.23 18.27 -7.27
CA LEU A 330 13.37 18.28 -8.44
C LEU A 330 12.68 19.63 -8.56
N VAL A 331 12.76 20.25 -9.74
CA VAL A 331 12.01 21.46 -10.07
C VAL A 331 11.07 21.20 -11.24
N LYS A 332 10.08 22.06 -11.44
CA LYS A 332 9.09 21.90 -12.52
C LYS A 332 9.73 21.82 -13.90
N GLU A 333 10.79 22.60 -14.14
CA GLU A 333 11.51 22.65 -15.42
C GLU A 333 12.14 21.30 -15.78
N ASP A 334 12.42 20.45 -14.79
CA ASP A 334 12.92 19.09 -15.05
C ASP A 334 11.83 18.22 -15.66
N LEU A 335 10.59 18.35 -15.17
CA LEU A 335 9.44 17.63 -15.71
C LEU A 335 9.09 18.14 -17.10
N GLN A 336 9.07 19.46 -17.31
CA GLN A 336 8.75 20.06 -18.62
C GLN A 336 9.67 19.58 -19.75
N LYS A 337 10.92 19.19 -19.44
CA LYS A 337 11.88 18.68 -20.44
C LYS A 337 11.60 17.25 -20.88
N VAL A 338 10.91 16.45 -20.06
CA VAL A 338 10.74 15.00 -20.28
C VAL A 338 9.27 14.59 -20.43
N LEU A 339 8.33 15.47 -20.09
CA LEU A 339 6.91 15.21 -20.22
C LEU A 339 6.46 15.17 -21.68
N THR A 340 5.65 14.16 -21.98
CA THR A 340 4.87 14.10 -23.22
C THR A 340 3.41 13.90 -22.84
N ALA A 341 2.48 14.31 -23.71
CA ALA A 341 1.05 14.19 -23.45
C ALA A 341 0.57 12.74 -23.26
N ASP A 342 1.35 11.76 -23.74
CA ASP A 342 1.03 10.32 -23.67
C ASP A 342 1.88 9.57 -22.62
N SER A 343 2.67 10.28 -21.81
CA SER A 343 3.50 9.67 -20.76
C SER A 343 2.62 9.14 -19.63
N HIS A 344 2.88 7.91 -19.18
CA HIS A 344 2.39 7.43 -17.89
C HIS A 344 3.46 7.67 -16.82
N ILE A 345 3.07 8.29 -15.71
CA ILE A 345 3.99 8.76 -14.68
C ILE A 345 3.83 7.91 -13.43
N TYR A 346 4.95 7.39 -12.92
CA TYR A 346 5.00 6.53 -11.75
C TYR A 346 5.81 7.22 -10.67
N ILE A 347 5.19 7.52 -9.54
CA ILE A 347 5.78 8.30 -8.45
C ILE A 347 5.82 7.46 -7.19
N CYS A 348 6.97 7.42 -6.54
CA CYS A 348 7.09 6.84 -5.20
C CYS A 348 8.15 7.58 -4.38
N GLY A 349 7.81 7.95 -3.14
CA GLY A 349 8.69 8.66 -2.22
C GLY A 349 7.99 9.06 -0.93
N SER A 350 8.51 10.06 -0.24
CA SER A 350 7.83 10.63 0.94
C SER A 350 6.56 11.40 0.52
N ILE A 351 5.57 11.49 1.40
CA ILE A 351 4.32 12.23 1.11
C ILE A 351 4.60 13.69 0.68
N PRO A 352 5.45 14.47 1.38
CA PRO A 352 5.76 15.83 0.92
C PRO A 352 6.37 15.86 -0.48
N PHE A 353 7.26 14.91 -0.79
CA PHE A 353 7.86 14.80 -2.12
C PHE A 353 6.82 14.50 -3.19
N MET A 354 5.97 13.49 -2.98
CA MET A 354 4.95 13.09 -3.95
C MET A 354 3.94 14.22 -4.20
N ASN A 355 3.48 14.91 -3.14
CA ASN A 355 2.59 16.06 -3.29
C ASN A 355 3.23 17.16 -4.15
N THR A 356 4.50 17.47 -3.93
CA THR A 356 5.22 18.47 -4.74
C THR A 356 5.33 18.05 -6.21
N VAL A 357 5.59 16.77 -6.48
CA VAL A 357 5.62 16.27 -7.87
C VAL A 357 4.23 16.39 -8.50
N GLU A 358 3.16 16.00 -7.80
CA GLU A 358 1.78 16.13 -8.30
C GLU A 358 1.42 17.59 -8.60
N ASP A 359 1.76 18.52 -7.73
CA ASP A 359 1.54 19.96 -7.94
C ASP A 359 2.24 20.43 -9.23
N TYR A 360 3.49 20.03 -9.46
CA TYR A 360 4.22 20.37 -10.68
C TYR A 360 3.60 19.74 -11.94
N LEU A 361 3.11 18.50 -11.86
CA LEU A 361 2.43 17.83 -12.97
C LEU A 361 1.10 18.50 -13.31
N ALA A 362 0.34 18.90 -12.29
CA ALA A 362 -0.90 19.65 -12.46
C ALA A 362 -0.64 21.03 -13.09
N GLU A 363 0.40 21.74 -12.65
CA GLU A 363 0.84 23.00 -13.28
C GLU A 363 1.29 22.81 -14.74
N CYS A 364 1.81 21.64 -15.10
CA CYS A 364 2.14 21.28 -16.48
C CYS A 364 0.92 20.82 -17.29
N GLY A 365 -0.27 20.73 -16.68
CA GLY A 365 -1.50 20.28 -17.33
C GLY A 365 -1.50 18.79 -17.67
N HIS A 366 -0.71 17.96 -16.97
CA HIS A 366 -0.67 16.53 -17.22
C HIS A 366 -1.93 15.83 -16.66
N PRO A 367 -2.57 14.89 -17.40
CA PRO A 367 -3.79 14.24 -16.95
C PRO A 367 -3.59 13.40 -15.67
N SER A 368 -4.43 13.61 -14.66
CA SER A 368 -4.36 12.85 -13.40
C SER A 368 -4.60 11.35 -13.59
N SER A 369 -5.34 10.94 -14.62
CA SER A 369 -5.56 9.54 -14.98
C SER A 369 -4.29 8.81 -15.47
N GLN A 370 -3.23 9.55 -15.80
CA GLN A 370 -1.94 9.01 -16.22
C GLN A 370 -0.88 9.08 -15.11
N ILE A 371 -1.24 9.56 -13.92
CA ILE A 371 -0.37 9.64 -12.75
C ILE A 371 -0.69 8.47 -11.82
N HIS A 372 0.33 7.66 -11.55
CA HIS A 372 0.28 6.45 -10.73
C HIS A 372 1.18 6.65 -9.51
N ILE A 373 0.65 6.48 -8.31
CA ILE A 373 1.37 6.75 -7.07
C ILE A 373 1.31 5.53 -6.15
N GLU A 374 2.47 5.14 -5.63
CA GLU A 374 2.57 4.13 -4.57
C GLU A 374 3.07 4.77 -3.27
N VAL A 375 2.37 4.49 -2.17
CA VAL A 375 2.63 5.08 -0.86
C VAL A 375 3.02 4.00 0.14
N PHE A 376 4.22 4.11 0.72
CA PHE A 376 4.73 3.17 1.75
C PHE A 376 4.13 3.39 3.15
N GLN A 377 2.95 4.01 3.22
CA GLN A 377 2.18 4.29 4.42
C GLN A 377 0.70 3.92 4.18
N PRO A 378 -0.15 3.85 5.23
CA PRO A 378 -1.57 3.57 5.03
C PRO A 378 -2.24 4.54 4.04
N THR A 379 -2.69 4.04 2.89
CA THR A 379 -3.17 4.85 1.75
C THR A 379 -4.28 5.83 2.10
N LEU A 380 -5.15 5.49 3.06
CA LEU A 380 -6.33 6.31 3.43
C LEU A 380 -6.08 7.32 4.56
N SER A 381 -4.87 7.37 5.12
CA SER A 381 -4.46 8.54 5.92
C SER A 381 -4.02 9.72 5.04
N VAL A 382 -3.94 9.53 3.72
CA VAL A 382 -3.31 10.44 2.76
C VAL A 382 -4.30 10.97 1.71
N ILE A 383 -5.59 10.59 1.74
CA ILE A 383 -6.57 11.20 0.82
C ILE A 383 -6.70 12.69 1.14
N ARG A 384 -5.97 13.49 0.38
CA ARG A 384 -6.25 14.89 0.11
C ARG A 384 -7.14 14.90 -1.13
N ASP A 385 -8.40 15.31 -0.97
CA ASP A 385 -9.22 15.92 -2.02
C ASP A 385 -9.31 15.26 -3.42
N ALA A 386 -9.06 13.95 -3.59
CA ALA A 386 -9.25 13.24 -4.88
C ALA A 386 -10.70 13.30 -5.43
N VAL A 387 -11.65 13.83 -4.64
CA VAL A 387 -13.06 14.02 -5.02
C VAL A 387 -13.37 15.45 -5.49
N LYS A 388 -12.45 16.43 -5.34
CA LYS A 388 -12.71 17.80 -5.84
C LYS A 388 -12.67 17.91 -7.36
N ASP A 389 -11.95 17.03 -8.06
CA ASP A 389 -11.83 17.12 -9.51
C ASP A 389 -12.95 16.40 -10.27
N GLU A 390 -13.44 15.25 -9.81
CA GLU A 390 -14.60 14.59 -10.46
C GLU A 390 -15.90 15.39 -10.32
N ALA A 391 -16.06 16.16 -9.24
CA ALA A 391 -17.22 17.04 -9.05
C ALA A 391 -17.16 18.29 -9.95
N LYS A 392 -15.97 18.71 -10.41
CA LYS A 392 -15.81 19.83 -11.35
C LYS A 392 -15.95 19.43 -12.81
N THR A 393 -15.66 18.17 -13.17
CA THR A 393 -15.82 17.71 -14.56
C THR A 393 -17.29 17.43 -14.94
N LYS A 394 -18.22 17.40 -13.98
CA LYS A 394 -19.66 17.23 -14.22
C LYS A 394 -20.47 18.54 -14.18
N SER A 395 -19.81 19.70 -14.10
CA SER A 395 -20.47 21.02 -14.08
C SER A 395 -20.05 21.96 -15.21
N LEU A 396 -19.70 21.42 -16.39
CA LEU A 396 -19.60 22.18 -17.64
C LEU A 396 -20.44 21.54 -18.74
#